data_AF-M0NIQ0-F1
#
_entry.id   AF-M0NIQ0-F1
#
_cell.length_a   1.000
_cell.length_b   1.000
_cell.length_c   1.000
_cell.angle_alpha   90.00
_cell.angle_beta   90.00
_cell.angle_gamma   90.00
#
_symmetry.space_group_name_H-M   'P 1'
#
loop_
_entity.id
_entity.type
_entity.pdbx_description
1 polymer ?
#
loop_
_entity_poly.entity_id
_entity_poly.type
_entity_poly.pdbx_seq_one_letter_code
_entity_poly.pdbx_strand_id
1 'polypeptide(L)'
;MTTNEFSGQESGDSPNERRAEWERFSMTVLNGNGSGYVNVRNDSHENPGKHIYSVHVANGRADGCSCPDAIYRGAHCKHQCAVEQRPLVLSSADAASAQTPCVAADGGEVIGK
;
A
#
# COMPACT_ATOMS: atom_id res chain seq x y z
N MET A 1 -42.59 9.71 -16.06
CA MET A 1 -41.47 8.76 -16.19
C MET A 1 -40.23 9.57 -15.85
N THR A 2 -39.79 9.51 -14.59
CA THR A 2 -38.68 10.33 -14.09
C THR A 2 -37.40 9.70 -14.58
N THR A 3 -36.71 10.35 -15.52
CA THR A 3 -35.38 9.97 -15.98
C THR A 3 -34.41 10.18 -14.85
N ASN A 4 -34.03 9.09 -14.18
CA ASN A 4 -33.01 9.10 -13.15
C ASN A 4 -31.66 9.26 -13.88
N GLU A 5 -31.16 10.49 -13.94
CA GLU A 5 -29.81 10.80 -14.38
C GLU A 5 -28.84 10.14 -13.40
N PHE A 6 -28.44 8.91 -13.71
CA PHE A 6 -27.31 8.26 -13.07
C PHE A 6 -26.08 9.00 -13.56
N SER A 7 -25.72 10.06 -12.83
CA SER A 7 -24.40 10.67 -12.92
C SER A 7 -23.39 9.55 -12.68
N GLY A 8 -22.85 9.02 -13.78
CA GLY A 8 -21.71 8.12 -13.76
C GLY A 8 -20.57 8.88 -13.12
N GLN A 9 -20.36 8.64 -11.84
CA GLN A 9 -19.20 9.15 -11.13
C GLN A 9 -17.99 8.42 -11.71
N GLU A 10 -17.33 9.03 -12.70
CA GLU A 10 -16.06 8.56 -13.27
C GLU A 10 -15.00 8.63 -12.17
N SER A 11 -14.98 7.59 -11.35
CA SER A 11 -14.06 7.42 -10.25
C SER A 11 -12.72 7.01 -10.86
N GLY A 12 -11.81 7.96 -11.05
CA GLY A 12 -10.39 7.70 -11.33
C GLY A 12 -10.08 6.90 -12.59
N ASP A 13 -10.26 7.45 -13.79
CA ASP A 13 -9.95 6.78 -15.07
C ASP A 13 -8.49 7.01 -15.51
N SER A 14 -7.49 6.85 -14.63
CA SER A 14 -6.12 6.73 -15.13
C SER A 14 -5.88 5.29 -15.63
N PRO A 15 -5.15 5.06 -16.73
CA PRO A 15 -4.80 3.72 -17.19
C PRO A 15 -4.03 2.89 -16.14
N ASN A 16 -3.46 3.54 -15.12
CA ASN A 16 -2.83 2.90 -13.97
C ASN A 16 -3.85 2.43 -12.92
N GLU A 17 -4.96 3.15 -12.72
CA GLU A 17 -6.03 2.82 -11.76
C GLU A 17 -6.78 1.58 -12.23
N ARG A 18 -7.19 1.57 -13.50
CA ARG A 18 -7.80 0.39 -14.14
C ARG A 18 -6.89 -0.82 -14.04
N ARG A 19 -5.59 -0.66 -14.34
CA ARG A 19 -4.64 -1.76 -14.21
C ARG A 19 -4.46 -2.23 -12.77
N ALA A 20 -4.54 -1.34 -11.80
CA ALA A 20 -4.52 -1.71 -10.38
C ALA A 20 -5.73 -2.56 -9.96
N GLU A 21 -6.89 -2.33 -10.57
CA GLU A 21 -8.14 -3.08 -10.34
C GLU A 21 -8.14 -4.45 -11.02
N TRP A 22 -7.73 -4.51 -12.29
CA TRP A 22 -7.82 -5.74 -13.10
C TRP A 22 -6.61 -6.67 -12.93
N GLU A 23 -5.41 -6.17 -12.58
CA GLU A 23 -4.23 -7.01 -12.36
C GLU A 23 -4.22 -7.65 -10.97
N ARG A 24 -3.79 -8.91 -10.89
CA ARG A 24 -3.64 -9.63 -9.63
C ARG A 24 -2.34 -9.23 -8.93
N PHE A 25 -2.46 -8.60 -7.77
CA PHE A 25 -1.31 -8.23 -6.92
C PHE A 25 -1.31 -9.01 -5.61
N SER A 26 -0.16 -9.57 -5.27
CA SER A 26 0.13 -10.12 -3.95
C SER A 26 0.86 -9.08 -3.13
N MET A 27 0.40 -8.81 -1.91
CA MET A 27 0.93 -7.75 -1.06
C MET A 27 1.42 -8.29 0.28
N THR A 28 2.54 -7.78 0.75
CA THR A 28 3.12 -8.16 2.04
C THR A 28 3.60 -6.90 2.74
N VAL A 29 3.02 -6.59 3.89
CA VAL A 29 3.42 -5.47 4.74
C VAL A 29 4.71 -5.84 5.47
N LEU A 30 5.75 -5.01 5.32
CA LEU A 30 7.04 -5.16 5.96
C LEU A 30 7.03 -4.40 7.28
N ASN A 31 6.85 -5.11 8.39
CA ASN A 31 6.77 -4.52 9.74
C ASN A 31 8.14 -4.41 10.43
N GLY A 32 9.26 -4.62 9.72
CA GLY A 32 10.54 -4.94 10.33
C GLY A 32 11.37 -3.76 10.88
N ASN A 33 10.98 -2.50 10.62
CA ASN A 33 11.85 -1.37 10.98
C ASN A 33 11.10 -0.02 11.17
N GLY A 34 9.84 -0.06 11.61
CA GLY A 34 9.01 1.14 11.78
C GLY A 34 8.81 1.95 10.50
N SER A 35 9.05 1.32 9.35
CA SER A 35 9.01 1.96 8.05
C SER A 35 7.89 1.25 7.29
N GLY A 36 6.75 1.91 7.10
CA GLY A 36 5.53 1.31 6.54
C GLY A 36 5.66 0.95 5.07
N TYR A 37 6.48 -0.05 4.76
CA TYR A 37 6.70 -0.53 3.42
C TYR A 37 5.78 -1.71 3.09
N VAL A 38 5.26 -1.73 1.87
CA VAL A 38 4.47 -2.83 1.32
C VAL A 38 5.19 -3.38 0.11
N ASN A 39 5.56 -4.65 0.14
CA ASN A 39 6.01 -5.35 -1.04
C ASN A 39 4.81 -5.74 -1.90
N VAL A 40 4.76 -5.21 -3.11
CA VAL A 40 3.73 -5.48 -4.11
C VAL A 40 4.34 -6.32 -5.22
N ARG A 41 3.81 -7.52 -5.40
CA ARG A 41 4.17 -8.46 -6.46
C ARG A 41 3.06 -8.50 -7.50
N ASN A 42 3.39 -8.17 -8.76
CA ASN A 42 2.44 -8.33 -9.86
C ASN A 42 2.38 -9.80 -10.30
N ASP A 43 1.36 -10.52 -9.88
CA ASP A 43 1.15 -11.94 -10.21
C ASP A 43 0.60 -12.12 -11.63
N SER A 44 -0.01 -11.08 -12.19
CA SER A 44 -0.48 -11.06 -13.58
C SER A 44 0.65 -10.99 -14.62
N HIS A 45 1.91 -10.86 -14.20
CA HIS A 45 3.05 -10.78 -15.11
C HIS A 45 3.63 -12.15 -15.40
N GLU A 46 4.17 -12.34 -16.61
CA GLU A 46 4.76 -13.61 -17.08
C GLU A 46 5.87 -14.13 -16.14
N ASN A 47 6.59 -13.22 -15.48
CA ASN A 47 7.61 -13.57 -14.50
C ASN A 47 7.41 -12.83 -13.17
N PRO A 48 6.47 -13.27 -12.33
CA PRO A 48 6.02 -12.49 -11.17
C PRO A 48 7.09 -12.37 -10.09
N GLY A 49 8.06 -13.29 -10.04
CA GLY A 49 9.19 -13.25 -9.10
C GLY A 49 10.18 -12.11 -9.35
N LYS A 50 10.21 -11.54 -10.57
CA LYS A 50 11.07 -10.39 -10.91
C LYS A 50 10.35 -9.04 -10.77
N HIS A 51 9.05 -9.06 -10.51
CA HIS A 51 8.19 -7.87 -10.47
C HIS A 51 7.63 -7.65 -9.07
N ILE A 52 8.56 -7.54 -8.12
CA ILE A 52 8.29 -7.22 -6.73
C ILE A 52 8.86 -5.82 -6.48
N TYR A 53 8.00 -4.91 -6.04
CA TYR A 53 8.40 -3.53 -5.74
C TYR A 53 7.92 -3.13 -4.35
N SER A 54 8.72 -2.35 -3.65
CA SER A 54 8.37 -1.81 -2.35
C SER A 54 7.68 -0.46 -2.52
N VAL A 55 6.47 -0.34 -1.98
CA VAL A 55 5.69 0.89 -1.87
C VAL A 55 5.84 1.42 -0.45
N HIS A 56 6.18 2.69 -0.30
CA HIS A 56 6.21 3.37 0.98
C HIS A 56 4.82 3.94 1.29
N VAL A 57 4.30 3.65 2.47
CA VAL A 57 3.04 4.20 2.98
C VAL A 57 3.36 5.08 4.18
N ALA A 58 2.92 6.33 4.12
CA ALA A 58 3.06 7.30 5.19
C ALA A 58 1.85 8.24 5.22
N ASN A 59 1.41 8.62 6.42
CA ASN A 59 0.25 9.51 6.61
C ASN A 59 -1.02 8.99 5.92
N GLY A 60 -1.26 7.68 5.99
CA GLY A 60 -2.46 7.03 5.43
C GLY A 60 -2.53 7.01 3.90
N ARG A 61 -1.42 7.24 3.19
CA ARG A 61 -1.37 7.24 1.71
C ARG A 61 -0.09 6.61 1.18
N ALA A 62 -0.12 6.18 -0.08
CA ALA A 62 1.09 5.74 -0.76
C ALA A 62 1.94 6.98 -1.09
N ASP A 63 3.14 7.05 -0.52
CA ASP A 63 4.06 8.19 -0.63
C ASP A 63 5.14 7.96 -1.70
N GLY A 64 5.50 6.70 -1.97
CA GLY A 64 6.47 6.39 -3.02
C GLY A 64 6.51 4.92 -3.43
N CYS A 65 7.15 4.63 -4.56
CA CYS A 65 7.34 3.27 -5.07
C CYS A 65 8.73 3.09 -5.67
N SER A 66 9.36 1.94 -5.40
CA SER A 66 10.67 1.55 -5.97
C SER A 66 10.59 1.06 -7.44
N CYS A 67 9.40 1.14 -8.04
CA CYS A 67 9.18 0.76 -9.42
C CYS A 67 9.71 1.83 -10.39
N PRO A 68 10.20 1.44 -11.58
CA PRO A 68 10.79 2.36 -12.55
C PRO A 68 9.81 3.47 -12.97
N ASP A 69 8.52 3.17 -13.05
CA ASP A 69 7.50 4.17 -13.41
C ASP A 69 7.44 5.33 -12.41
N ALA A 70 7.50 5.03 -11.11
CA ALA A 70 7.53 6.05 -10.06
C ALA A 70 8.87 6.79 -10.02
N ILE A 71 10.00 6.09 -10.21
CA ILE A 71 11.33 6.69 -10.19
C ILE A 71 11.54 7.66 -11.36
N TYR A 72 11.18 7.25 -12.57
CA TYR A 72 11.46 8.04 -13.78
C TYR A 72 10.39 9.08 -14.10
N ARG A 73 9.13 8.80 -13.79
CA ARG A 73 8.02 9.71 -14.11
C ARG A 73 7.58 10.56 -12.92
N GLY A 74 7.96 10.20 -11.69
CA GLY A 74 7.45 10.83 -10.48
C GLY A 74 5.92 10.72 -10.34
N ALA A 75 5.30 9.80 -11.10
CA ALA A 75 3.87 9.68 -11.22
C ALA A 75 3.32 8.60 -10.29
N HIS A 76 2.05 8.76 -9.93
CA HIS A 76 1.34 7.78 -9.14
C HIS A 76 1.17 6.48 -9.95
N CYS A 77 1.97 5.48 -9.59
CA CYS A 77 2.09 4.25 -10.35
C CYS A 77 0.97 3.26 -9.99
N LYS A 78 0.74 2.28 -10.85
CA LYS A 78 -0.25 1.23 -10.59
C LYS A 78 -0.05 0.49 -9.26
N HIS A 79 1.18 0.38 -8.76
CA HIS A 79 1.45 -0.29 -7.48
C HIS A 79 0.98 0.54 -6.28
N GLN A 80 1.15 1.86 -6.34
CA GLN A 80 0.67 2.75 -5.29
C GLN A 80 -0.85 2.77 -5.27
N CYS A 81 -1.48 2.91 -6.44
CA CYS A 81 -2.92 2.81 -6.59
C CYS A 81 -3.47 1.46 -6.09
N ALA A 82 -2.79 0.35 -6.40
CA ALA A 82 -3.17 -0.97 -5.92
C ALA A 82 -3.18 -1.09 -4.39
N VAL A 83 -2.24 -0.44 -3.70
CA VAL A 83 -2.18 -0.39 -2.23
C VAL A 83 -3.31 0.48 -1.67
N GLU A 84 -3.57 1.64 -2.27
CA GLU A 84 -4.62 2.56 -1.83
C GLU A 84 -6.03 1.99 -2.02
N GLN A 85 -6.28 1.24 -3.10
CA GLN A 85 -7.53 0.52 -3.32
C GLN A 85 -7.77 -0.61 -2.29
N ARG A 86 -6.76 -0.98 -1.50
CA ARG A 86 -6.81 -2.07 -0.51
C ARG A 86 -6.68 -1.48 0.90
N PRO A 87 -7.77 -0.97 1.49
CA PRO A 87 -7.73 -0.19 2.73
C PRO A 87 -7.13 -0.95 3.91
N LEU A 88 -7.30 -2.28 3.97
CA LEU A 88 -6.68 -3.11 5.02
C LEU A 88 -5.15 -3.12 4.93
N VAL A 89 -4.60 -3.19 3.72
CA VAL A 89 -3.15 -3.18 3.50
C VAL A 89 -2.60 -1.78 3.80
N LEU A 90 -3.28 -0.75 3.33
CA LEU A 90 -2.92 0.64 3.56
C LEU A 90 -2.90 0.98 5.05
N SER A 91 -3.98 0.66 5.77
CA SER A 91 -4.08 0.91 7.22
C SER A 91 -3.06 0.10 8.02
N SER A 92 -2.77 -1.14 7.62
CA SER A 92 -1.75 -1.96 8.28
C SER A 92 -0.35 -1.39 8.06
N ALA A 93 -0.05 -0.92 6.84
CA ALA A 93 1.24 -0.33 6.51
C ALA A 93 1.43 1.04 7.17
N ASP A 94 0.39 1.87 7.21
CA ASP A 94 0.39 3.14 7.93
C ASP A 94 0.62 2.94 9.44
N ALA A 95 -0.11 1.99 10.05
CA ALA A 95 0.11 1.62 11.45
C ALA A 95 1.54 1.10 11.68
N ALA A 96 2.12 0.37 10.72
CA ALA A 96 3.51 -0.07 10.78
C ALA A 96 4.52 1.09 10.65
N SER A 97 4.18 2.15 9.90
CA SER A 97 5.00 3.36 9.80
C SER A 97 4.90 4.25 11.04
N ALA A 98 3.73 4.29 11.69
CA ALA A 98 3.51 5.04 12.92
C ALA A 98 4.18 4.37 14.13
N GLN A 99 4.44 3.07 14.03
CA GLN A 99 5.24 2.31 15.00
C GLN A 99 6.72 2.69 14.90
N THR A 100 7.07 3.87 15.42
CA THR A 100 8.36 4.07 16.09
C THR A 100 8.49 2.93 17.12
N PRO A 101 9.64 2.26 17.30
CA PRO A 101 9.76 1.20 18.30
C PRO A 101 9.56 1.79 19.71
N CYS A 102 8.32 1.83 20.17
CA CYS A 102 7.94 2.25 21.51
C CYS A 102 7.18 1.13 22.20
N VAL A 103 7.82 -0.03 22.38
CA VAL A 103 7.39 -0.98 23.41
C VAL A 103 8.63 -1.63 24.06
N ALA A 104 9.37 -0.85 24.83
CA ALA A 104 9.93 -1.38 26.07
C ALA A 104 8.78 -1.38 27.09
N ALA A 105 8.19 -2.54 27.33
CA ALA A 105 7.34 -2.73 28.51
C ALA A 105 8.26 -3.23 29.63
N ASP A 106 8.93 -2.31 30.32
CA ASP A 106 9.62 -2.56 31.60
C ASP A 106 8.58 -2.76 32.71
N GLY A 107 7.67 -3.72 32.52
CA GLY A 107 6.71 -4.14 33.54
C GLY A 107 7.42 -4.98 34.59
N GLY A 108 8.27 -4.34 35.40
CA GLY A 108 8.89 -4.97 36.56
C GLY A 108 7.83 -5.41 37.58
N GLU A 109 7.93 -6.65 38.06
CA GLU A 109 7.34 -7.09 39.32
C GLU A 109 8.50 -7.36 40.28
N VAL A 110 8.65 -6.51 41.30
CA VAL A 110 9.54 -6.76 42.45
C VAL A 110 8.79 -7.57 43.49
N ILE A 111 8.87 -8.90 43.42
CA ILE A 111 8.41 -9.76 44.52
C ILE A 111 9.56 -9.96 45.51
N GLY A 112 9.68 -9.02 46.44
CA GLY A 112 10.41 -9.20 47.68
C GLY A 112 9.44 -9.29 48.85
N LYS A 113 9.29 -10.49 49.43
CA LYS A 113 9.27 -10.76 50.88
C LYS A 113 9.25 -12.25 51.16
#